data_AF-A0A4Q7MAY5-F1
#
_entry.id   AF-A0A4Q7MAY5-F1
#
_cell.length_a   1.000
_cell.length_b   1.000
_cell.length_c   1.000
_cell.angle_alpha   90.00
_cell.angle_beta   90.00
_cell.angle_gamma   90.00
#
_symmetry.space_group_name_H-M   'P 1'
#
loop_
_entity.id
_entity.type
_entity.pdbx_description
1 polymer ?
#
loop_
_entity_poly.entity_id
_entity_poly.type
_entity_poly.pdbx_seq_one_letter_code
_entity_poly.pdbx_strand_id
1 'polypeptide(L)'
;MNRDLLNILSNSNKDIDNQKLMDYLAGKLSEQDKHEVEAWMLDNDFENEAIEGLLQVNGKKKIDNYVDQLNKDLNQYIQKKKNLREKRKIQEAPWVYISIVLILLLAVIAYIVIKKLYTP
;
A
#
# COMPACT_ATOMS: atom_id res chain seq x y z
N MET A 1 7.68 3.50 5.80
CA MET A 1 7.33 3.48 4.36
C MET A 1 8.63 3.27 3.62
N ASN A 2 8.75 2.22 2.80
CA ASN A 2 10.06 1.81 2.25
C ASN A 2 10.43 2.76 1.10
N ARG A 3 11.44 3.61 1.31
CA ARG A 3 11.86 4.65 0.34
C ARG A 3 12.44 4.03 -0.93
N ASP A 4 12.94 2.81 -0.83
CA ASP A 4 13.56 2.10 -1.95
C ASP A 4 12.53 1.70 -3.02
N LEU A 5 11.31 1.31 -2.62
CA LEU A 5 10.24 0.97 -3.57
C LEU A 5 9.74 2.20 -4.36
N LEU A 6 9.69 3.36 -3.71
CA LEU A 6 9.35 4.62 -4.38
C LEU A 6 10.40 5.02 -5.40
N ASN A 7 11.68 4.71 -5.14
CA ASN A 7 12.79 5.07 -6.02
C ASN A 7 12.77 4.28 -7.34
N ILE A 8 12.33 3.01 -7.31
CA ILE A 8 12.20 2.17 -8.51
C ILE A 8 11.07 2.68 -9.42
N LEU A 9 9.91 3.07 -8.84
CA LEU A 9 8.80 3.66 -9.60
C LEU A 9 9.09 5.09 -10.08
N SER A 10 9.93 5.84 -9.35
CA SER A 10 10.29 7.21 -9.73
C SER A 10 11.21 7.27 -10.96
N ASN A 11 11.86 6.16 -11.31
CA ASN A 11 12.70 6.04 -12.50
C ASN A 11 11.98 5.39 -13.70
N SER A 12 10.72 4.96 -13.58
CA SER A 12 9.97 4.34 -14.69
C SER A 12 9.38 5.35 -15.69
N ASN A 13 9.60 6.65 -15.48
CA ASN A 13 9.08 7.74 -16.30
C ASN A 13 10.25 8.54 -16.87
N LYS A 14 10.87 8.08 -17.96
CA LYS A 14 11.78 8.98 -18.68
C LYS A 14 11.34 9.31 -20.10
N ASP A 15 10.87 8.37 -20.93
CA ASP A 15 10.70 8.73 -22.35
C ASP A 15 9.41 8.24 -23.04
N ILE A 16 8.75 7.18 -22.57
CA ILE A 16 7.50 6.68 -23.17
C ILE A 16 6.41 6.37 -22.14
N ASP A 17 5.15 6.65 -22.47
CA ASP A 17 4.01 6.41 -21.57
C ASP A 17 3.68 4.92 -21.46
N ASN A 18 3.50 4.42 -20.24
CA ASN A 18 3.07 3.05 -19.94
C ASN A 18 1.75 2.69 -20.64
N GLN A 19 0.84 3.66 -20.81
CA GLN A 19 -0.41 3.43 -21.53
C GLN A 19 -0.14 3.12 -23.01
N LYS A 20 0.82 3.83 -23.63
CA LYS A 20 1.23 3.60 -25.02
C LYS A 20 1.85 2.21 -25.18
N LEU A 21 2.65 1.75 -24.22
CA LEU A 21 3.18 0.38 -24.20
C LEU A 21 2.08 -0.68 -24.09
N MET A 22 1.06 -0.45 -23.26
CA MET A 22 -0.08 -1.38 -23.19
C MET A 22 -0.88 -1.40 -24.48
N ASP A 23 -1.06 -0.26 -25.14
CA ASP A 23 -1.74 -0.19 -26.44
C ASP A 23 -0.93 -0.85 -27.56
N TYR A 24 0.41 -0.79 -27.48
CA TYR A 24 1.32 -1.56 -28.34
C TYR A 24 1.11 -3.06 -28.16
N LEU A 25 1.18 -3.55 -26.92
CA LEU A 25 0.91 -4.95 -26.60
C LEU A 25 -0.51 -5.37 -27.01
N ALA A 26 -1.50 -4.48 -26.88
CA ALA A 26 -2.88 -4.71 -27.29
C ALA A 26 -3.05 -4.76 -28.82
N GLY A 27 -2.14 -4.15 -29.59
CA GLY A 27 -2.25 -3.99 -31.05
C GLY A 27 -3.25 -2.91 -31.47
N LYS A 28 -3.40 -1.88 -30.63
CA LYS A 28 -4.34 -0.75 -30.84
C LYS A 28 -3.66 0.54 -31.30
N LEU A 29 -2.33 0.58 -31.36
CA LEU A 29 -1.57 1.74 -31.82
C LEU A 29 -1.68 1.94 -33.33
N SER A 30 -1.56 3.21 -33.75
CA SER A 30 -1.34 3.56 -35.14
C SER A 30 0.06 3.13 -35.60
N GLU A 31 0.28 2.97 -36.91
CA GLU A 31 1.60 2.64 -37.47
C GLU A 31 2.69 3.64 -37.07
N GLN A 32 2.34 4.93 -36.99
CA GLN A 32 3.27 5.97 -36.59
C GLN A 32 3.68 5.83 -35.12
N ASP A 33 2.72 5.58 -34.23
CA ASP A 33 3.00 5.38 -32.81
C ASP A 33 3.73 4.07 -32.53
N LYS A 34 3.46 3.04 -33.31
CA LYS A 34 4.14 1.75 -33.25
C LYS A 34 5.62 1.89 -33.55
N HIS A 35 5.96 2.64 -34.59
CA HIS A 35 7.34 2.88 -35.01
C HIS A 35 8.12 3.70 -33.97
N GLU A 36 7.45 4.62 -33.28
CA GLU A 36 8.05 5.37 -32.15
C GLU A 36 8.37 4.46 -30.97
N VAL A 37 7.46 3.53 -30.63
CA VAL A 37 7.70 2.52 -29.58
C VAL A 37 8.85 1.60 -29.97
N GLU A 38 8.89 1.12 -31.22
CA GLU A 38 9.98 0.26 -31.72
C GLU A 38 11.34 0.99 -31.70
N ALA A 39 11.39 2.26 -32.11
CA ALA A 39 12.60 3.07 -32.04
C ALA A 39 13.09 3.27 -30.59
N TRP A 40 12.17 3.54 -29.66
CA TRP A 40 12.48 3.63 -28.24
C TRP A 40 12.96 2.30 -27.65
N MET A 41 12.38 1.16 -28.07
CA MET A 41 12.80 -0.17 -27.64
C MET A 41 14.24 -0.49 -28.10
N LEU A 42 14.64 -0.06 -29.30
CA LEU A 42 16.02 -0.23 -29.79
C LEU A 42 17.06 0.49 -28.93
N ASP A 43 16.69 1.62 -28.34
CA ASP A 43 17.56 2.39 -27.44
C ASP A 43 17.55 1.86 -26.00
N ASN A 44 16.62 0.94 -25.66
CA ASN A 44 16.39 0.43 -24.31
C ASN A 44 16.35 -1.11 -24.29
N ASP A 45 17.53 -1.75 -24.35
CA ASP A 45 17.69 -3.21 -24.38
C ASP A 45 16.87 -3.97 -23.30
N PHE A 46 16.83 -3.45 -22.07
CA PHE A 46 16.10 -4.06 -20.96
C PHE A 46 14.58 -4.04 -21.19
N GLU A 47 14.05 -2.91 -21.65
CA GLU A 47 12.62 -2.75 -21.92
C GLU A 47 12.21 -3.54 -23.15
N ASN A 48 13.09 -3.65 -24.16
CA ASN A 48 12.88 -4.51 -25.31
C ASN A 48 12.69 -5.98 -24.90
N GLU A 49 13.61 -6.51 -24.09
CA GLU A 49 13.53 -7.89 -23.58
C GLU A 49 12.26 -8.12 -22.75
N ALA A 50 11.87 -7.16 -21.91
CA ALA A 50 10.67 -7.23 -21.11
C ALA A 50 9.38 -7.25 -21.97
N ILE A 51 9.29 -6.38 -22.97
CA ILE A 51 8.14 -6.28 -23.88
C ILE A 51 8.04 -7.53 -24.77
N GLU A 52 9.16 -8.02 -25.30
CA GLU A 52 9.21 -9.28 -26.05
C GLU A 52 8.73 -10.46 -25.20
N GLY A 53 9.17 -10.54 -23.95
CA GLY A 53 8.70 -11.55 -22.99
C GLY A 53 7.19 -11.47 -22.75
N LEU A 54 6.64 -10.26 -22.63
CA LEU A 54 5.18 -10.05 -22.48
C LEU A 54 4.41 -10.43 -23.76
N LEU A 55 4.95 -10.16 -24.95
CA LEU A 55 4.35 -10.55 -26.23
C LEU A 55 4.27 -12.07 -26.40
N GLN A 56 5.23 -12.81 -25.84
CA GLN A 56 5.23 -14.28 -25.84
C GLN A 56 4.16 -14.89 -24.93
N VAL A 57 3.56 -14.12 -24.01
CA VAL A 57 2.49 -14.59 -23.15
C VAL A 57 1.20 -14.76 -23.96
N ASN A 58 0.81 -16.01 -24.20
CA ASN A 58 -0.37 -16.37 -24.99
C ASN A 58 -1.69 -15.85 -24.38
N GLY A 59 -2.19 -14.76 -24.97
CA GLY A 59 -3.54 -14.22 -24.76
C GLY A 59 -3.52 -12.86 -24.07
N LYS A 60 -3.61 -11.77 -24.85
CA LYS A 60 -3.61 -10.37 -24.38
C LYS A 60 -4.62 -10.10 -23.25
N LYS A 61 -5.83 -10.66 -23.34
CA LYS A 61 -6.86 -10.59 -22.28
C LYS A 61 -6.44 -11.22 -20.94
N LYS A 62 -5.47 -12.12 -20.92
CA LYS A 62 -4.96 -12.72 -19.69
C LYS A 62 -4.05 -11.75 -18.96
N ILE A 63 -3.24 -10.98 -19.69
CA ILE A 63 -2.29 -10.02 -19.11
C ILE A 63 -3.05 -8.96 -18.30
N ASP A 64 -4.09 -8.35 -18.85
CA ASP A 64 -4.90 -7.34 -18.14
C ASP A 64 -5.48 -7.90 -16.83
N ASN A 65 -6.08 -9.10 -16.89
CA ASN A 65 -6.64 -9.75 -15.69
C ASN A 65 -5.55 -10.10 -14.67
N TYR A 66 -4.35 -10.50 -15.12
CA TYR A 66 -3.22 -10.78 -14.23
C TYR A 66 -2.71 -9.52 -13.55
N VAL A 67 -2.66 -8.39 -14.26
CA VAL A 67 -2.29 -7.08 -13.69
C VAL A 67 -3.30 -6.67 -12.62
N ASP A 68 -4.59 -6.79 -12.91
CA ASP A 68 -5.66 -6.49 -11.95
C ASP A 68 -5.56 -7.38 -10.70
N GLN A 69 -5.33 -8.69 -10.89
CA GLN A 69 -5.17 -9.62 -9.79
C GLN A 69 -3.93 -9.30 -8.95
N LEU A 70 -2.80 -8.99 -9.60
CA LEU A 70 -1.55 -8.63 -8.93
C LEU A 70 -1.72 -7.35 -8.10
N ASN A 71 -2.34 -6.33 -8.66
CA ASN A 71 -2.65 -5.08 -7.96
C ASN A 71 -3.55 -5.33 -6.75
N LYS A 72 -4.57 -6.17 -6.91
CA LYS A 72 -5.48 -6.54 -5.82
C LYS A 72 -4.75 -7.30 -4.71
N ASP A 73 -3.91 -8.26 -5.06
CA ASP A 73 -3.17 -9.08 -4.10
C ASP A 73 -2.08 -8.29 -3.38
N LEU A 74 -1.39 -7.39 -4.07
CA LEU A 74 -0.44 -6.45 -3.47
C LEU A 74 -1.13 -5.55 -2.45
N ASN A 75 -2.27 -4.95 -2.83
CA ASN A 75 -3.06 -4.12 -1.92
C ASN A 75 -3.52 -4.92 -0.69
N GLN A 76 -4.01 -6.14 -0.89
CA GLN A 76 -4.39 -7.03 0.22
C GLN A 76 -3.21 -7.33 1.14
N TYR A 77 -2.03 -7.63 0.59
CA TYR A 77 -0.83 -7.92 1.38
C TYR A 77 -0.40 -6.71 2.22
N ILE A 78 -0.39 -5.52 1.63
CA ILE A 78 -0.07 -4.26 2.32
C ILE A 78 -1.08 -3.99 3.44
N GLN A 79 -2.38 -4.13 3.15
CA GLN A 79 -3.44 -3.90 4.13
C GLN A 79 -3.39 -4.91 5.28
N LYS A 80 -3.14 -6.19 5.00
CA LYS A 80 -2.98 -7.22 6.04
C LYS A 80 -1.83 -6.87 6.97
N LYS A 81 -0.68 -6.44 6.43
CA LYS A 81 0.48 -6.01 7.21
C LYS A 81 0.19 -4.74 8.02
N LYS A 82 -0.57 -3.80 7.47
CA LYS A 82 -1.00 -2.58 8.16
C LYS A 82 -1.96 -2.89 9.31
N ASN A 83 -2.99 -3.70 9.06
CA ASN A 83 -3.98 -4.11 10.06
C ASN A 83 -3.33 -4.86 11.24
N LEU A 84 -2.33 -5.71 10.98
CA LEU A 84 -1.57 -6.38 12.05
C LEU A 84 -0.78 -5.39 12.93
N ARG A 85 -0.28 -4.30 12.33
CA ARG A 85 0.43 -3.24 13.08
C ARG A 85 -0.54 -2.36 13.86
N GLU A 86 -1.70 -2.05 13.30
CA GLU A 86 -2.75 -1.26 13.97
C GLU A 86 -3.39 -2.03 15.12
N LYS A 87 -3.67 -3.33 14.96
CA LYS A 87 -4.15 -4.19 16.05
C LYS A 87 -3.18 -4.27 17.24
N ARG A 88 -1.88 -4.07 17.02
CA ARG A 88 -0.87 -4.00 18.10
C ARG A 88 -0.77 -2.62 18.76
N LYS A 89 -1.26 -1.55 18.11
CA LYS A 89 -1.28 -0.21 18.69
C LYS A 89 -2.48 0.02 19.61
N ILE A 90 -3.60 -0.67 19.39
CA ILE A 90 -4.82 -0.54 20.20
C ILE A 90 -4.79 -1.53 21.39
N GLN A 91 -3.66 -1.59 22.10
CA GLN A 91 -3.63 -2.06 23.49
C GLN A 91 -3.48 -0.84 24.40
N GLU A 92 -4.34 0.16 24.22
CA GLU A 92 -4.56 1.13 25.29
C GLU A 92 -5.30 0.37 26.39
N ALA A 93 -4.54 -0.08 27.39
CA ALA A 93 -5.00 -0.94 28.47
C ALA A 93 -6.22 -0.32 29.16
N PRO A 94 -7.46 -0.79 28.88
CA PRO A 94 -8.67 -0.19 29.44
C PRO A 94 -8.68 -0.29 30.96
N TRP A 95 -7.99 -1.32 31.47
CA TRP A 95 -7.72 -1.56 32.87
C TRP A 95 -6.98 -0.41 33.56
N VAL A 96 -6.09 0.31 32.88
CA VAL A 96 -5.36 1.45 33.48
C VAL A 96 -6.34 2.58 33.82
N TYR A 97 -7.29 2.89 32.94
CA TYR A 97 -8.33 3.88 33.22
C TYR A 97 -9.23 3.45 34.38
N ILE A 98 -9.63 2.17 34.42
CA ILE A 98 -10.44 1.61 35.51
C ILE A 98 -9.70 1.72 36.85
N SER A 99 -8.41 1.39 36.90
CA SER A 99 -7.58 1.51 38.11
C SER A 99 -7.48 2.95 38.61
N ILE A 100 -7.29 3.93 37.70
CA ILE A 100 -7.22 5.35 38.05
C ILE A 100 -8.55 5.82 38.68
N VAL A 101 -9.68 5.47 38.07
CA VAL A 101 -11.02 5.84 38.59
C VAL A 101 -11.26 5.22 39.97
N LEU A 102 -10.87 3.95 40.17
CA LEU A 102 -11.03 3.26 41.44
C LEU A 102 -10.20 3.90 42.56
N ILE A 103 -8.96 4.30 42.28
CA ILE A 103 -8.09 5.01 43.23
C ILE A 103 -8.69 6.37 43.62
N LEU A 104 -9.21 7.13 42.64
CA LEU A 104 -9.86 8.41 42.91
C LEU A 104 -11.13 8.24 43.76
N LEU A 105 -11.94 7.21 43.49
CA LEU A 105 -13.11 6.88 44.29
C LEU A 105 -12.74 6.57 45.75
N LEU A 106 -11.69 5.77 45.96
CA LEU A 106 -11.19 5.47 47.31
C LEU A 106 -10.69 6.73 48.03
N ALA A 107 -10.00 7.63 47.33
CA ALA A 107 -9.55 8.90 47.91
C ALA A 107 -10.72 9.80 48.33
N VAL A 108 -11.79 9.86 47.52
CA VAL A 108 -13.01 10.61 47.86
C VAL A 108 -13.72 10.00 49.08
N ILE A 109 -13.84 8.67 49.13
CA ILE A 109 -14.44 7.99 50.28
C ILE A 109 -13.62 8.24 51.55
N ALA A 110 -12.30 8.10 51.46
CA ALA A 110 -11.39 8.38 52.57
C ALA A 110 -11.56 9.82 53.09
N TYR A 111 -11.64 10.80 52.17
CA TYR A 111 -11.88 12.19 52.53
C TYR A 111 -13.23 12.39 53.23
N ILE A 112 -14.31 11.78 52.74
CA ILE A 112 -15.65 11.87 53.36
C ILE A 112 -15.62 11.27 54.78
N VAL A 113 -14.97 10.11 54.96
CA VAL A 113 -14.84 9.47 56.27
C VAL A 113 -14.08 10.37 57.23
N ILE A 114 -12.92 10.90 56.83
CA ILE A 114 -12.12 11.80 57.67
C ILE A 114 -12.92 13.05 58.02
N LYS A 115 -13.62 13.67 57.05
CA LYS A 115 -14.46 14.83 57.30
C LYS A 115 -15.57 14.50 58.30
N LYS A 116 -16.26 13.38 58.16
CA LYS A 116 -17.33 12.97 59.08
C LYS A 116 -16.82 12.65 60.48
N LEU A 117 -15.57 12.20 60.62
CA LEU A 117 -14.98 11.80 61.89
C LEU A 117 -14.29 12.96 62.62
N TYR A 118 -13.82 13.98 61.88
CA TYR A 118 -13.14 15.16 62.44
C TYR A 118 -14.06 16.38 62.59
N THR A 119 -15.23 16.39 61.96
CA THR A 119 -16.25 17.44 62.20
C THR A 119 -17.20 16.92 63.29
N PRO A 120 -17.18 17.49 64.51
CA PRO A 120 -18.11 17.10 65.59
C PRO A 120 -19.56 17.46 65.27
#